data_AF-A0A3B0CDS9-F1
#
_entry.id   AF-A0A3B0CDS9-F1
#
_cell.length_a   1.000
_cell.length_b   1.000
_cell.length_c   1.000
_cell.angle_alpha   90.00
_cell.angle_beta   90.00
_cell.angle_gamma   90.00
#
_symmetry.space_group_name_H-M   'P 1'
#
loop_
_entity.id
_entity.type
_entity.pdbx_description
1 polymer ?
#
loop_
_entity_poly.entity_id
_entity_poly.type
_entity_poly.pdbx_seq_one_letter_code
_entity_poly.pdbx_strand_id
1 'polypeptide(L)'
;MIVKHHEEGWEIISHYAHGLLSGKIAQELRKKLRPQHWLDVLTGIVEHDDHLLDFDEQDYLTENGTPKDFMMDGGTDAEALEHAKRVYSNALQKSQLVALMVGRHLAFLYDGLADDFKPMEEFLNEIGSVRGTQRKLYGLKKSEEDSLYNIMLFCDRLSLILCQEETPEVGRKLEINRTIEDEQYFISKDSSEHLTVEPWPFEKEEFTLAFEYRILNRPTFKDCEELESCLNDAEICIKSYTFKK
;
A
#
# COMPACT_ATOMS: atom_id res chain seq x y z
N MET A 1 -6.76 3.61 7.20
CA MET A 1 -6.48 2.39 7.99
C MET A 1 -7.20 1.24 7.33
N ILE A 2 -6.65 0.03 7.40
CA ILE A 2 -7.34 -1.18 6.98
C ILE A 2 -8.10 -1.70 8.19
N VAL A 3 -9.42 -1.80 8.09
CA VAL A 3 -10.33 -2.12 9.19
C VAL A 3 -11.09 -3.39 8.85
N LYS A 4 -10.99 -4.37 9.74
CA LYS A 4 -11.63 -5.67 9.57
C LYS A 4 -12.47 -6.03 10.78
N HIS A 5 -13.57 -6.72 10.52
CA HIS A 5 -14.36 -7.30 11.59
C HIS A 5 -13.56 -8.40 12.32
N HIS A 6 -13.59 -8.39 13.64
CA HIS A 6 -13.03 -9.42 14.51
C HIS A 6 -14.11 -9.85 15.52
N GLU A 7 -14.05 -11.08 16.04
CA GLU A 7 -15.06 -11.57 16.99
C GLU A 7 -15.18 -10.69 18.24
N GLU A 8 -14.09 -10.05 18.65
CA GLU A 8 -14.02 -9.14 19.80
C GLU A 8 -14.34 -7.68 19.45
N GLY A 9 -14.44 -7.33 18.17
CA GLY A 9 -14.62 -5.96 17.69
C GLY A 9 -13.95 -5.73 16.35
N TRP A 10 -12.80 -5.06 16.33
CA TRP A 10 -12.11 -4.68 15.09
C TRP A 10 -10.64 -5.07 15.09
N GLU A 11 -10.18 -5.68 14.01
CA GLU A 11 -8.77 -5.79 13.67
C GLU A 11 -8.36 -4.57 12.84
N ILE A 12 -7.35 -3.84 13.31
CA ILE A 12 -6.88 -2.60 12.68
C ILE A 12 -5.42 -2.78 12.25
N ILE A 13 -5.16 -2.46 10.99
CA ILE A 13 -3.82 -2.41 10.41
C ILE A 13 -3.60 -1.00 9.87
N SER A 14 -2.49 -0.37 10.24
CA SER A 14 -2.15 0.97 9.74
C SER A 14 -1.70 0.89 8.27
N HIS A 15 -1.89 1.96 7.49
CA HIS A 15 -1.32 2.01 6.14
C HIS A 15 0.21 1.94 6.17
N TYR A 16 0.85 2.46 7.22
CA TYR A 16 2.29 2.28 7.44
C TYR A 16 2.70 0.80 7.54
N ALA A 17 1.89 -0.03 8.22
CA ALA A 17 2.16 -1.46 8.31
C ALA A 17 1.96 -2.17 6.97
N HIS A 18 0.96 -1.76 6.18
CA HIS A 18 0.74 -2.19 4.79
C HIS A 18 1.92 -1.81 3.89
N GLY A 19 2.32 -0.53 3.87
CA GLY A 19 3.46 -0.05 3.08
C GLY A 19 4.76 -0.77 3.43
N LEU A 20 5.04 -0.96 4.72
CA LEU A 20 6.18 -1.77 5.15
C LEU A 20 6.08 -3.23 4.68
N LEU A 21 4.88 -3.83 4.68
CA LEU A 21 4.66 -5.17 4.14
C LEU A 21 4.93 -5.21 2.62
N SER A 22 4.50 -4.21 1.86
CA SER A 22 4.84 -4.07 0.43
C SER A 22 6.36 -4.07 0.23
N GLY A 23 7.09 -3.33 1.06
CA GLY A 23 8.56 -3.32 1.03
C GLY A 23 9.19 -4.67 1.37
N LYS A 24 8.63 -5.39 2.36
CA LYS A 24 9.07 -6.75 2.72
C LYS A 24 8.85 -7.75 1.57
N ILE A 25 7.71 -7.65 0.87
CA ILE A 25 7.43 -8.43 -0.35
C ILE A 25 8.48 -8.13 -1.42
N ALA A 26 8.71 -6.85 -1.71
CA ALA A 26 9.70 -6.42 -2.71
C ALA A 26 11.09 -6.99 -2.41
N GLN A 27 11.48 -6.98 -1.14
CA GLN A 27 12.79 -7.47 -0.70
C GLN A 27 13.00 -8.98 -0.88
N GLU A 28 11.94 -9.77 -1.09
CA GLU A 28 12.03 -11.21 -1.39
C GLU A 28 12.05 -11.52 -2.90
N LEU A 29 11.79 -10.53 -3.77
CA LEU A 29 11.85 -10.69 -5.24
C LEU A 29 13.22 -11.18 -5.71
N ARG A 30 13.26 -11.92 -6.83
CA ARG A 30 14.53 -12.38 -7.43
C ARG A 30 15.50 -11.22 -7.64
N LYS A 31 16.80 -11.45 -7.41
CA LYS A 31 17.83 -10.40 -7.58
C LYS A 31 17.82 -9.78 -8.98
N LYS A 32 17.47 -10.55 -10.02
CA LYS A 32 17.34 -10.05 -11.40
C LYS A 32 16.26 -8.98 -11.58
N LEU A 33 15.24 -8.97 -10.71
CA LEU A 33 14.14 -8.01 -10.73
C LEU A 33 14.47 -6.73 -9.94
N ARG A 34 15.62 -6.70 -9.24
CA ARG A 34 16.03 -5.58 -8.39
C ARG A 34 16.92 -4.63 -9.22
N PRO A 35 16.42 -3.45 -9.63
CA PRO A 35 17.16 -2.47 -10.42
C PRO A 35 18.32 -1.84 -9.64
N GLN A 36 19.06 -0.95 -10.32
CA GLN A 36 19.95 0.00 -9.64
C GLN A 36 19.17 0.87 -8.66
N HIS A 37 19.86 1.41 -7.65
CA HIS A 37 19.25 2.22 -6.59
C HIS A 37 18.13 1.46 -5.83
N TRP A 38 18.31 0.15 -5.63
CA TRP A 38 17.28 -0.69 -5.01
C TRP A 38 16.78 -0.19 -3.65
N LEU A 39 17.65 0.44 -2.84
CA LEU A 39 17.23 1.00 -1.57
C LEU A 39 16.22 2.15 -1.74
N ASP A 40 16.45 3.05 -2.69
CA ASP A 40 15.52 4.12 -3.04
C ASP A 40 14.19 3.55 -3.57
N VAL A 41 14.26 2.50 -4.40
CA VAL A 41 13.07 1.81 -4.91
C VAL A 41 12.28 1.17 -3.78
N LEU A 42 12.94 0.45 -2.88
CA LEU A 42 12.32 -0.09 -1.67
C LEU A 42 11.70 1.01 -0.81
N THR A 43 12.38 2.14 -0.66
CA THR A 43 11.86 3.28 0.12
C THR A 43 10.58 3.82 -0.53
N GLY A 44 10.57 3.99 -1.85
CA GLY A 44 9.37 4.37 -2.59
C GLY A 44 8.22 3.38 -2.40
N ILE A 45 8.50 2.08 -2.41
CA ILE A 45 7.50 1.03 -2.16
C ILE A 45 6.99 1.06 -0.71
N VAL A 46 7.85 1.30 0.27
CA VAL A 46 7.44 1.34 1.69
C VAL A 46 6.49 2.51 1.95
N GLU A 47 6.68 3.63 1.26
CA GLU A 47 6.04 4.91 1.60
C GLU A 47 4.94 5.34 0.62
N HIS A 48 4.58 4.48 -0.33
CA HIS A 48 3.69 4.81 -1.44
C HIS A 48 2.32 5.35 -1.01
N ASP A 49 1.80 4.89 0.13
CA ASP A 49 0.49 5.23 0.71
C ASP A 49 0.60 5.67 2.19
N ASP A 50 1.74 6.23 2.59
CA ASP A 50 1.96 6.81 3.93
C ASP A 50 1.22 8.15 4.11
N HIS A 51 1.37 8.79 5.28
CA HIS A 51 0.85 10.14 5.58
C HIS A 51 -0.66 10.31 5.54
N LEU A 52 -1.37 9.26 5.97
CA LEU A 52 -2.75 9.41 6.43
C LEU A 52 -2.90 10.66 7.32
N LEU A 53 -3.99 11.41 7.10
CA LEU A 53 -4.39 12.56 7.90
C LEU A 53 -4.37 12.20 9.39
N ASP A 54 -3.95 13.12 10.25
CA ASP A 54 -3.99 12.87 11.69
C ASP A 54 -5.46 12.70 12.17
N PHE A 55 -5.68 12.11 13.36
CA PHE A 55 -7.03 11.95 13.93
C PHE A 55 -7.77 13.28 14.17
N ASP A 56 -7.02 14.39 14.20
CA ASP A 56 -7.55 15.75 14.26
C ASP A 56 -7.94 16.33 12.89
N GLU A 57 -7.46 15.73 11.79
CA GLU A 57 -7.62 16.23 10.43
C GLU A 57 -8.59 15.40 9.58
N GLN A 58 -8.89 14.16 9.98
CA GLN A 58 -9.83 13.28 9.30
C GLN A 58 -10.71 12.52 10.29
N ASP A 59 -11.98 12.39 9.94
CA ASP A 59 -12.91 11.54 10.68
C ASP A 59 -12.75 10.06 10.26
N TYR A 60 -12.17 9.27 11.16
CA TYR A 60 -11.98 7.84 11.03
C TYR A 60 -13.17 7.00 11.52
N LEU A 61 -14.29 7.62 11.90
CA LEU A 61 -15.50 6.92 12.31
C LEU A 61 -16.64 7.11 11.31
N THR A 62 -17.47 6.10 11.15
CA THR A 62 -18.76 6.22 10.44
C THR A 62 -19.75 7.02 11.28
N GLU A 63 -20.87 7.43 10.69
CA GLU A 63 -21.97 8.08 11.43
C GLU A 63 -22.48 7.24 12.62
N ASN A 64 -22.28 5.92 12.58
CA ASN A 64 -22.66 4.99 13.65
C ASN A 64 -21.54 4.74 14.68
N GLY A 65 -20.41 5.44 14.56
CA GLY A 65 -19.28 5.32 15.48
C GLY A 65 -18.40 4.09 15.27
N THR A 66 -18.51 3.38 14.13
CA THR A 66 -17.59 2.27 13.81
C THR A 66 -16.35 2.81 13.08
N PRO A 67 -15.16 2.19 13.20
CA PRO A 67 -14.00 2.60 12.41
C PRO A 67 -14.27 2.48 10.91
N LYS A 68 -13.84 3.48 10.13
CA LYS A 68 -13.92 3.49 8.66
C LYS A 68 -12.74 2.71 8.08
N ASP A 69 -13.06 1.76 7.21
CA ASP A 69 -12.07 1.17 6.32
C ASP A 69 -11.64 2.17 5.25
N PHE A 70 -10.42 2.08 4.76
CA PHE A 70 -9.90 2.97 3.71
C PHE A 70 -10.66 2.88 2.39
N MET A 71 -11.38 1.78 2.14
CA MET A 71 -12.26 1.63 0.97
C MET A 71 -13.61 2.36 1.13
N MET A 72 -13.92 2.88 2.32
CA MET A 72 -15.14 3.64 2.55
C MET A 72 -14.94 5.10 2.14
N ASP A 73 -15.87 5.63 1.34
CA ASP A 73 -15.96 7.05 1.06
C ASP A 73 -16.12 7.81 2.39
N GLY A 74 -15.23 8.75 2.66
CA GLY A 74 -15.24 9.45 3.94
C GLY A 74 -14.49 10.77 4.01
N GLY A 75 -13.84 11.18 2.92
CA GLY A 75 -13.15 12.46 2.82
C GLY A 75 -13.66 13.28 1.64
N THR A 76 -13.42 14.58 1.70
CA THR A 76 -13.67 15.52 0.62
C THR A 76 -12.55 15.46 -0.43
N ASP A 77 -12.84 15.88 -1.66
CA ASP A 77 -11.83 15.99 -2.73
C ASP A 77 -10.65 16.90 -2.32
N ALA A 78 -10.91 17.89 -1.47
CA ALA A 78 -9.89 18.78 -0.93
C ALA A 78 -8.96 18.06 0.07
N GLU A 79 -9.50 17.21 0.95
CA GLU A 79 -8.71 16.39 1.88
C GLU A 79 -7.86 15.37 1.11
N ALA A 80 -8.42 14.74 0.07
CA ALA A 80 -7.68 13.85 -0.81
C ALA A 80 -6.50 14.57 -1.50
N LEU A 81 -6.71 15.79 -1.97
CA LEU A 81 -5.64 16.61 -2.55
C LEU A 81 -4.55 16.98 -1.54
N GLU A 82 -4.92 17.40 -0.33
CA GLU A 82 -3.93 17.74 0.71
C GLU A 82 -3.15 16.51 1.19
N HIS A 83 -3.79 15.34 1.27
CA HIS A 83 -3.13 14.06 1.46
C HIS A 83 -2.09 13.80 0.35
N ALA A 84 -2.51 13.82 -0.91
CA ALA A 84 -1.64 13.54 -2.06
C ALA A 84 -0.43 14.49 -2.13
N LYS A 85 -0.63 15.78 -1.83
CA LYS A 85 0.45 16.78 -1.75
C LYS A 85 1.44 16.47 -0.63
N ARG A 86 0.98 16.07 0.56
CA ARG A 86 1.86 15.74 1.70
C ARG A 86 2.68 14.50 1.42
N VAL A 87 2.06 13.44 0.89
CA VAL A 87 2.72 12.21 0.45
C VAL A 87 3.84 12.54 -0.54
N TYR A 88 3.52 13.29 -1.60
CA TYR A 88 4.50 13.67 -2.61
C TYR A 88 5.62 14.57 -2.06
N SER A 89 5.27 15.54 -1.21
CA SER A 89 6.23 16.45 -0.58
C SER A 89 7.23 15.70 0.30
N ASN A 90 6.78 14.70 1.08
CA ASN A 90 7.72 13.88 1.84
C ASN A 90 8.61 13.02 0.93
N ALA A 91 8.03 12.42 -0.11
CA ALA A 91 8.81 11.65 -1.08
C ALA A 91 9.95 12.49 -1.70
N LEU A 92 9.70 13.77 -1.98
CA LEU A 92 10.70 14.73 -2.46
C LEU A 92 11.83 15.00 -1.45
N GLN A 93 11.59 14.92 -0.14
CA GLN A 93 12.62 15.10 0.88
C GLN A 93 13.64 13.97 0.90
N LYS A 94 13.27 12.77 0.42
CA LYS A 94 14.13 11.59 0.46
C LYS A 94 14.98 11.45 -0.79
N SER A 95 14.33 11.32 -1.94
CA SER A 95 15.05 11.32 -3.22
C SER A 95 14.09 11.56 -4.38
N GLN A 96 14.64 12.05 -5.50
CA GLN A 96 13.86 12.24 -6.72
C GLN A 96 13.37 10.91 -7.33
N LEU A 97 13.95 9.76 -6.97
CA LEU A 97 13.49 8.45 -7.43
C LEU A 97 12.28 7.99 -6.60
N VAL A 98 12.33 8.19 -5.28
CA VAL A 98 11.18 7.98 -4.38
C VAL A 98 10.01 8.84 -4.84
N ALA A 99 10.23 10.14 -5.06
CA ALA A 99 9.21 11.07 -5.57
C ALA A 99 8.66 10.65 -6.94
N LEU A 100 9.50 10.14 -7.85
CA LEU A 100 9.05 9.64 -9.15
C LEU A 100 8.07 8.47 -9.01
N MET A 101 8.39 7.50 -8.14
CA MET A 101 7.56 6.32 -7.93
C MET A 101 6.26 6.65 -7.19
N VAL A 102 6.35 7.42 -6.10
CA VAL A 102 5.17 7.90 -5.36
C VAL A 102 4.27 8.75 -6.25
N GLY A 103 4.84 9.67 -7.03
CA GLY A 103 4.07 10.48 -7.98
C GLY A 103 3.46 9.67 -9.12
N ARG A 104 3.96 8.46 -9.42
CA ARG A 104 3.29 7.52 -10.35
C ARG A 104 2.10 6.85 -9.68
N HIS A 105 2.24 6.45 -8.42
CA HIS A 105 1.16 5.85 -7.63
C HIS A 105 0.00 6.82 -7.41
N LEU A 106 0.29 8.05 -6.99
CA LEU A 106 -0.72 9.10 -6.82
C LEU A 106 -1.52 9.37 -8.10
N ALA A 107 -0.85 9.38 -9.26
CA ALA A 107 -1.54 9.55 -10.53
C ALA A 107 -2.42 8.34 -10.89
N PHE A 108 -2.06 7.13 -10.47
CA PHE A 108 -2.90 5.95 -10.66
C PHE A 108 -4.15 5.99 -9.75
N LEU A 109 -3.97 6.39 -8.48
CA LEU A 109 -5.07 6.45 -7.51
C LEU A 109 -6.08 7.57 -7.84
N TYR A 110 -5.59 8.74 -8.22
CA TYR A 110 -6.41 9.95 -8.32
C TYR A 110 -6.76 10.35 -9.76
N ASP A 111 -6.50 9.50 -10.76
CA ASP A 111 -6.84 9.77 -12.17
C ASP A 111 -8.33 10.08 -12.33
N GLY A 112 -9.20 9.24 -11.75
CA GLY A 112 -10.65 9.44 -11.79
C GLY A 112 -11.12 10.69 -11.04
N LEU A 113 -10.47 11.04 -9.92
CA LEU A 113 -10.79 12.29 -9.21
C LEU A 113 -10.36 13.52 -10.01
N ALA A 114 -9.27 13.44 -10.77
CA ALA A 114 -8.80 14.55 -11.60
C ALA A 114 -9.77 14.89 -12.74
N ASP A 115 -10.58 13.94 -13.21
CA ASP A 115 -11.61 14.19 -14.23
C ASP A 115 -12.71 15.15 -13.71
N ASP A 116 -13.04 15.07 -12.42
CA ASP A 116 -14.15 15.81 -11.80
C ASP A 116 -13.68 16.97 -10.88
N PHE A 117 -12.41 16.97 -10.46
CA PHE A 117 -11.86 17.96 -9.52
C PHE A 117 -10.60 18.65 -10.06
N LYS A 118 -10.77 19.84 -10.64
CA LYS A 118 -9.72 20.63 -11.30
C LYS A 118 -8.42 20.82 -10.48
N PRO A 119 -8.47 21.10 -9.16
CA PRO A 119 -7.26 21.21 -8.36
C PRO A 119 -6.42 19.92 -8.29
N MET A 120 -7.06 18.74 -8.31
CA MET A 120 -6.34 17.47 -8.39
C MET A 120 -5.69 17.30 -9.78
N GLU A 121 -6.40 17.63 -10.85
CA GLU A 121 -5.84 17.61 -12.21
C GLU A 121 -4.57 18.48 -12.33
N GLU A 122 -4.61 19.70 -11.78
CA GLU A 122 -3.47 20.62 -11.78
C GLU A 122 -2.27 20.05 -11.02
N PHE A 123 -2.51 19.44 -9.85
CA PHE A 123 -1.48 18.77 -9.07
C PHE A 123 -0.88 17.56 -9.81
N LEU A 124 -1.70 16.69 -10.41
CA LEU A 124 -1.21 15.54 -11.17
C LEU A 124 -0.42 15.97 -12.42
N ASN A 125 -0.79 17.09 -13.03
CA ASN A 125 -0.03 17.69 -14.12
C ASN A 125 1.33 18.24 -13.66
N GLU A 126 1.40 18.88 -12.48
CA GLU A 126 2.65 19.36 -11.89
C GLU A 126 3.62 18.19 -11.64
N ILE A 127 3.20 17.16 -10.93
CA ILE A 127 4.04 15.97 -10.67
C ILE A 127 4.42 15.27 -11.98
N GLY A 128 3.53 15.27 -12.97
CA GLY A 128 3.76 14.72 -14.30
C GLY A 128 4.85 15.47 -15.08
N SER A 129 4.88 16.79 -14.95
CA SER A 129 5.81 17.68 -15.67
C SER A 129 7.28 17.47 -15.28
N VAL A 130 7.54 17.10 -14.02
CA VAL A 130 8.90 16.90 -13.50
C VAL A 130 9.46 15.49 -13.76
N ARG A 131 8.61 14.51 -14.13
CA ARG A 131 9.02 13.11 -14.34
C ARG A 131 10.16 12.97 -15.37
N GLY A 132 10.16 13.80 -16.40
CA GLY A 132 11.22 13.81 -17.42
C GLY A 132 12.59 14.16 -16.84
N THR A 133 12.64 15.14 -15.95
CA THR A 133 13.86 15.55 -15.26
C THR A 133 14.30 14.50 -14.24
N GLN A 134 13.35 13.91 -13.49
CA GLN A 134 13.62 12.82 -12.55
C GLN A 134 14.22 11.60 -13.26
N ARG A 135 13.62 11.15 -14.37
CA ARG A 135 14.18 10.08 -15.20
C ARG A 135 15.61 10.39 -15.64
N LYS A 136 15.84 11.60 -16.16
CA LYS A 136 17.17 12.03 -16.63
C LYS A 136 18.22 12.00 -15.51
N LEU A 137 17.85 12.40 -14.29
CA LEU A 137 18.75 12.40 -13.13
C LEU A 137 19.29 11.01 -12.80
N TYR A 138 18.46 9.97 -12.93
CA TYR A 138 18.83 8.57 -12.68
C TYR A 138 19.20 7.80 -13.95
N GLY A 139 19.27 8.46 -15.11
CA GLY A 139 19.55 7.81 -16.39
C GLY A 139 18.49 6.80 -16.84
N LEU A 140 17.24 6.94 -16.37
CA LEU A 140 16.14 6.01 -16.65
C LEU A 140 15.46 6.31 -17.98
N LYS A 141 15.16 5.26 -18.74
CA LYS A 141 14.17 5.27 -19.82
C LYS A 141 12.76 5.19 -19.26
N LYS A 142 11.78 5.58 -20.08
CA LYS A 142 10.36 5.46 -19.70
C LYS A 142 9.97 4.02 -19.35
N SER A 143 10.43 3.05 -20.14
CA SER A 143 10.18 1.62 -19.88
C SER A 143 10.78 1.12 -18.57
N GLU A 144 11.89 1.71 -18.12
CA GLU A 144 12.50 1.37 -16.83
C GLU A 144 11.66 1.94 -15.68
N GLU A 145 11.21 3.20 -15.77
CA GLU A 145 10.23 3.77 -14.83
C GLU A 145 8.95 2.93 -14.76
N ASP A 146 8.41 2.47 -15.90
CA ASP A 146 7.24 1.60 -15.93
C ASP A 146 7.51 0.27 -15.22
N SER A 147 8.70 -0.31 -15.41
CA SER A 147 9.11 -1.54 -14.71
C SER A 147 9.24 -1.34 -13.20
N LEU A 148 9.78 -0.18 -12.75
CA LEU A 148 9.83 0.17 -11.33
C LEU A 148 8.43 0.27 -10.72
N TYR A 149 7.52 0.94 -11.43
CA TYR A 149 6.15 1.10 -10.97
C TYR A 149 5.39 -0.22 -10.94
N ASN A 150 5.63 -1.11 -11.92
CA ASN A 150 5.04 -2.46 -11.92
C ASN A 150 5.45 -3.28 -10.69
N ILE A 151 6.70 -3.12 -10.22
CA ILE A 151 7.15 -3.78 -8.98
C ILE A 151 6.37 -3.24 -7.78
N MET A 152 6.22 -1.90 -7.68
CA MET A 152 5.44 -1.27 -6.62
C MET A 152 3.99 -1.76 -6.63
N LEU A 153 3.32 -1.71 -7.79
CA LEU A 153 1.92 -2.10 -7.92
C LEU A 153 1.69 -3.59 -7.60
N PHE A 154 2.63 -4.47 -7.96
CA PHE A 154 2.61 -5.88 -7.54
C PHE A 154 2.68 -6.00 -6.01
N CYS A 155 3.63 -5.30 -5.39
CA CYS A 155 3.87 -5.39 -3.95
C CYS A 155 2.71 -4.80 -3.15
N ASP A 156 2.22 -3.62 -3.52
CA ASP A 156 1.05 -2.95 -2.94
C ASP A 156 -0.16 -3.89 -2.97
N ARG A 157 -0.55 -4.37 -4.16
CA ARG A 157 -1.73 -5.23 -4.29
C ARG A 157 -1.60 -6.53 -3.50
N LEU A 158 -0.42 -7.16 -3.47
CA LEU A 158 -0.20 -8.36 -2.67
C LEU A 158 -0.27 -8.06 -1.17
N SER A 159 0.29 -6.95 -0.68
CA SER A 159 0.16 -6.56 0.72
C SER A 159 -1.28 -6.26 1.13
N LEU A 160 -2.09 -5.61 0.28
CA LEU A 160 -3.52 -5.39 0.56
C LEU A 160 -4.26 -6.72 0.71
N ILE A 161 -4.03 -7.69 -0.19
CA ILE A 161 -4.65 -9.03 -0.10
C ILE A 161 -4.31 -9.69 1.26
N LEU A 162 -3.06 -9.59 1.70
CA LEU A 162 -2.62 -10.17 2.97
C LEU A 162 -3.20 -9.43 4.18
N CYS A 163 -3.16 -8.10 4.19
CA CYS A 163 -3.70 -7.30 5.27
C CYS A 163 -5.23 -7.48 5.40
N GLN A 164 -5.94 -7.60 4.27
CA GLN A 164 -7.38 -7.80 4.23
C GLN A 164 -7.82 -9.26 4.46
N GLU A 165 -6.88 -10.20 4.58
CA GLU A 165 -7.16 -11.65 4.62
C GLU A 165 -7.98 -12.18 3.43
N GLU A 166 -7.86 -11.54 2.27
CA GLU A 166 -8.50 -11.99 1.02
C GLU A 166 -7.80 -13.21 0.41
N THR A 167 -6.88 -13.85 1.14
CA THR A 167 -6.22 -15.07 0.69
C THR A 167 -7.28 -16.13 0.36
N PRO A 168 -7.24 -16.73 -0.84
CA PRO A 168 -8.31 -17.62 -1.30
C PRO A 168 -8.39 -18.89 -0.46
N GLU A 169 -9.58 -19.49 -0.42
CA GLU A 169 -9.77 -20.86 0.09
C GLU A 169 -8.84 -21.85 -0.65
N VAL A 170 -8.52 -22.96 0.03
CA VAL A 170 -7.62 -23.99 -0.50
C VAL A 170 -8.03 -24.40 -1.92
N GLY A 171 -7.07 -24.35 -2.85
CA GLY A 171 -7.27 -24.73 -4.25
C GLY A 171 -7.93 -23.66 -5.14
N ARG A 172 -8.29 -22.49 -4.60
CA ARG A 172 -8.69 -21.32 -5.39
C ARG A 172 -7.51 -20.40 -5.64
N LYS A 173 -7.63 -19.58 -6.69
CA LYS A 173 -6.66 -18.55 -7.08
C LYS A 173 -7.34 -17.18 -7.03
N LEU A 174 -6.61 -16.19 -6.52
CA LEU A 174 -6.98 -14.79 -6.61
C LEU A 174 -5.93 -14.09 -7.48
N GLU A 175 -6.36 -13.28 -8.44
CA GLU A 175 -5.43 -12.47 -9.23
C GLU A 175 -4.83 -11.36 -8.36
N ILE A 176 -3.51 -11.23 -8.40
CA ILE A 176 -2.80 -10.08 -7.86
C ILE A 176 -2.93 -8.95 -8.89
N ASN A 177 -2.21 -9.04 -10.01
CA ASN A 177 -2.32 -8.16 -11.17
C ASN A 177 -1.44 -8.67 -12.33
N ARG A 178 -1.50 -7.96 -13.47
CA ARG A 178 -0.55 -8.08 -14.58
C ARG A 178 0.47 -6.95 -14.53
N THR A 179 1.73 -7.25 -14.19
CA THR A 179 2.72 -6.21 -13.86
C THR A 179 4.16 -6.59 -14.25
N ILE A 180 4.88 -7.27 -13.35
CA ILE A 180 6.31 -7.56 -13.49
C ILE A 180 6.53 -8.47 -14.70
N GLU A 181 7.40 -8.05 -15.63
CA GLU A 181 7.66 -8.76 -16.89
C GLU A 181 6.38 -8.96 -17.76
N ASP A 182 5.34 -8.14 -17.55
CA ASP A 182 4.02 -8.24 -18.22
C ASP A 182 3.29 -9.58 -17.98
N GLU A 183 3.68 -10.29 -16.92
CA GLU A 183 3.07 -11.54 -16.47
C GLU A 183 1.86 -11.28 -15.56
N GLN A 184 0.87 -12.17 -15.63
CA GLN A 184 -0.29 -12.17 -14.75
C GLN A 184 -0.01 -13.06 -13.54
N TYR A 185 -0.09 -12.47 -12.34
CA TYR A 185 0.23 -13.15 -11.09
C TYR A 185 -1.03 -13.54 -10.33
N PHE A 186 -1.00 -14.72 -9.73
CA PHE A 186 -2.05 -15.23 -8.87
C PHE A 186 -1.48 -15.65 -7.53
N ILE A 187 -2.23 -15.40 -6.46
CA ILE A 187 -1.97 -15.99 -5.15
C ILE A 187 -2.94 -17.16 -4.92
N SER A 188 -2.45 -18.23 -4.30
CA SER A 188 -3.27 -19.34 -3.84
C SER A 188 -2.77 -19.89 -2.51
N LYS A 189 -3.60 -20.70 -1.88
CA LYS A 189 -3.30 -21.35 -0.60
C LYS A 189 -3.32 -22.87 -0.76
N ASP A 190 -2.28 -23.53 -0.26
CA ASP A 190 -2.15 -24.99 -0.29
C ASP A 190 -2.88 -25.65 0.90
N SER A 191 -2.95 -26.99 0.91
CA SER A 191 -3.61 -27.77 1.97
C SER A 191 -2.91 -27.69 3.34
N SER A 192 -1.71 -27.12 3.41
CA SER A 192 -0.94 -26.88 4.63
C SER A 192 -0.97 -25.40 5.04
N GLU A 193 -1.90 -24.61 4.49
CA GLU A 193 -2.08 -23.17 4.71
C GLU A 193 -0.88 -22.30 4.28
N HIS A 194 0.05 -22.82 3.46
CA HIS A 194 1.08 -21.98 2.85
C HIS A 194 0.51 -21.23 1.66
N LEU A 195 1.02 -20.02 1.44
CA LEU A 195 0.69 -19.22 0.27
C LEU A 195 1.69 -19.49 -0.86
N THR A 196 1.21 -19.56 -2.10
CA THR A 196 2.07 -19.56 -3.27
C THR A 196 1.67 -18.44 -4.23
N VAL A 197 2.64 -17.96 -5.00
CA VAL A 197 2.42 -16.99 -6.08
C VAL A 197 2.86 -17.61 -7.39
N GLU A 198 1.97 -17.57 -8.39
CA GLU A 198 2.22 -18.11 -9.71
C GLU A 198 2.09 -17.01 -10.78
N PRO A 199 3.12 -16.76 -11.62
CA PRO A 199 4.46 -17.37 -11.57
C PRO A 199 5.27 -16.91 -10.35
N TRP A 200 6.16 -17.76 -9.83
CA TRP A 200 6.92 -17.48 -8.59
C TRP A 200 7.99 -16.39 -8.79
N PRO A 201 7.80 -15.14 -8.29
CA PRO A 201 8.73 -14.05 -8.57
C PRO A 201 9.86 -13.92 -7.54
N PHE A 202 9.85 -14.76 -6.50
CA PHE A 202 10.74 -14.65 -5.35
C PHE A 202 12.07 -15.40 -5.55
N GLU A 203 13.11 -14.94 -4.85
CA GLU A 203 14.45 -15.53 -4.88
C GLU A 203 14.48 -16.87 -4.12
N LYS A 204 13.89 -16.90 -2.93
CA LYS A 204 13.84 -18.08 -2.07
C LYS A 204 12.67 -18.97 -2.48
N GLU A 205 12.78 -20.26 -2.22
CA GLU A 205 11.67 -21.21 -2.38
C GLU A 205 10.68 -21.16 -1.21
N GLU A 206 11.11 -20.65 -0.06
CA GLU A 206 10.30 -20.51 1.14
C GLU A 206 10.75 -19.28 1.96
N PHE A 207 9.79 -18.51 2.46
CA PHE A 207 10.02 -17.37 3.37
C PHE A 207 8.76 -17.02 4.14
N THR A 208 8.89 -16.28 5.23
CA THR A 208 7.76 -15.80 6.04
C THR A 208 7.73 -14.28 6.02
N LEU A 209 6.56 -13.72 5.74
CA LEU A 209 6.27 -12.31 5.89
C LEU A 209 5.46 -12.11 7.16
N ALA A 210 5.66 -10.98 7.83
CA ALA A 210 4.90 -10.63 9.02
C ALA A 210 4.65 -9.12 9.10
N PHE A 211 3.53 -8.73 9.68
CA PHE A 211 3.13 -7.35 9.92
C PHE A 211 2.39 -7.20 11.25
N GLU A 212 2.35 -5.97 11.73
CA GLU A 212 1.72 -5.61 12.99
C GLU A 212 0.25 -5.26 12.80
N TYR A 213 -0.57 -5.61 13.78
CA TYR A 213 -1.97 -5.24 13.85
C TYR A 213 -2.40 -5.04 15.30
N ARG A 214 -3.57 -4.43 15.50
CA ARG A 214 -4.17 -4.26 16.83
C ARG A 214 -5.62 -4.76 16.83
N ILE A 215 -6.09 -5.24 17.97
CA ILE A 215 -7.50 -5.59 18.18
C ILE A 215 -8.12 -4.54 19.08
N LEU A 216 -9.19 -3.89 18.60
CA LEU A 216 -10.05 -3.04 19.41
C LEU A 216 -11.25 -3.87 19.86
N ASN A 217 -11.38 -4.09 21.17
CA ASN A 217 -12.39 -4.95 21.77
C ASN A 217 -13.76 -4.28 21.97
N ARG A 218 -14.09 -3.29 21.12
CA ARG A 218 -15.33 -2.51 21.18
C ARG A 218 -15.87 -2.29 19.77
N PRO A 219 -17.19 -2.37 19.57
CA PRO A 219 -17.79 -2.19 18.24
C PRO A 219 -17.86 -0.73 17.81
N THR A 220 -17.96 0.22 18.74
CA THR A 220 -18.17 1.64 18.45
C THR A 220 -17.38 2.56 19.38
N PHE A 221 -17.10 3.76 18.90
CA PHE A 221 -16.37 4.83 19.57
C PHE A 221 -17.17 6.13 19.49
N LYS A 222 -17.04 6.98 20.51
CA LYS A 222 -17.75 8.25 20.62
C LYS A 222 -17.23 9.28 19.62
N ASP A 223 -15.92 9.33 19.43
CA ASP A 223 -15.20 10.30 18.61
C ASP A 223 -13.82 9.75 18.22
N CYS A 224 -13.14 10.44 17.30
CA CYS A 224 -11.80 10.07 16.84
C CYS A 224 -10.77 10.08 17.98
N GLU A 225 -10.93 10.94 18.99
CA GLU A 225 -10.06 10.98 20.17
C GLU A 225 -10.16 9.67 20.98
N GLU A 226 -11.39 9.16 21.21
CA GLU A 226 -11.56 7.85 21.87
C GLU A 226 -10.99 6.71 21.03
N LEU A 227 -11.18 6.73 19.70
CA LEU A 227 -10.61 5.72 18.80
C LEU A 227 -9.08 5.71 18.85
N GLU A 228 -8.45 6.89 18.78
CA GLU A 228 -7.00 7.04 18.85
C GLU A 228 -6.45 6.55 20.19
N SER A 229 -7.08 6.93 21.31
CA SER A 229 -6.69 6.44 22.64
C SER A 229 -6.77 4.92 22.71
N CYS A 230 -7.87 4.32 22.22
CA CYS A 230 -8.03 2.87 22.20
C CYS A 230 -6.97 2.18 21.32
N LEU A 231 -6.63 2.77 20.17
CA LEU A 231 -5.56 2.26 19.31
C LEU A 231 -4.21 2.31 20.00
N ASN A 232 -3.88 3.40 20.68
CA ASN A 232 -2.62 3.56 21.39
C ASN A 232 -2.47 2.57 22.55
N ASP A 233 -3.57 2.32 23.28
CA ASP A 233 -3.62 1.41 24.43
C ASP A 233 -3.70 -0.07 24.04
N ALA A 234 -4.22 -0.41 22.86
CA ALA A 234 -4.36 -1.78 22.40
C ALA A 234 -3.01 -2.48 22.22
N GLU A 235 -2.93 -3.77 22.55
CA GLU A 235 -1.72 -4.56 22.36
C GLU A 235 -1.33 -4.65 20.86
N ILE A 236 -0.02 -4.57 20.60
CA ILE A 236 0.54 -4.78 19.26
C ILE A 236 0.73 -6.28 19.06
N CYS A 237 0.00 -6.84 18.11
CA CYS A 237 0.06 -8.24 17.73
C CYS A 237 0.82 -8.41 16.40
N ILE A 238 1.34 -9.61 16.15
CA ILE A 238 2.04 -9.95 14.90
C ILE A 238 1.24 -11.02 14.15
N LYS A 239 0.96 -10.75 12.87
CA LYS A 239 0.42 -11.73 11.93
C LYS A 239 1.50 -12.15 10.94
N SER A 240 1.52 -13.42 10.56
CA SER A 240 2.52 -13.95 9.63
C SER A 240 1.95 -14.89 8.58
N TYR A 241 2.49 -14.81 7.36
CA TYR A 241 2.21 -15.72 6.26
C TYR A 241 3.48 -16.37 5.76
N THR A 242 3.47 -17.68 5.60
CA THR A 242 4.58 -18.43 4.99
C THR A 242 4.28 -18.65 3.52
N PHE A 243 5.20 -18.22 2.69
CA PHE A 243 5.19 -18.38 1.24
C PHE A 243 6.05 -19.56 0.84
N LYS A 244 5.56 -20.41 -0.07
CA LYS A 244 6.28 -21.55 -0.61
C LYS A 244 6.01 -21.74 -2.10
N LYS A 245 7.04 -22.09 -2.86
CA LYS A 245 6.97 -22.31 -4.31
C LYS A 245 6.18 -23.56 -4.69
#